data_AF-A0AAU1PWU6-F1
#
_entry.id   AF-A0AAU1PWU6-F1
#
_cell.length_a   1.000
_cell.length_b   1.000
_cell.length_c   1.000
_cell.angle_alpha   90.00
_cell.angle_beta   90.00
_cell.angle_gamma   90.00
#
_symmetry.space_group_name_H-M   'P 1'
#
loop_
_entity.id
_entity.type
_entity.pdbx_description
1 polymer ?
#
loop_
_entity_poly.entity_id
_entity_poly.type
_entity_poly.pdbx_seq_one_letter_code
_entity_poly.pdbx_strand_id
1 'polypeptide(L)' 'MRASKGDRLVVHGRVVGQNDHVVEIVEVLGSDGEPPYRVRAEDGHETIMTPGPDSVVDHRGATEQG' A
#
# COMPACT_ATOMS: atom_id res chain seq x y z
N MET A 1 2.62 -10.73 4.28
CA MET A 1 1.77 -9.60 3.86
C MET A 1 1.29 -9.90 2.45
N ARG A 2 0.00 -9.75 2.16
CA ARG A 2 -0.56 -9.95 0.81
C ARG A 2 -1.48 -8.80 0.46
N ALA A 3 -1.41 -8.31 -0.77
CA ALA A 3 -2.23 -7.21 -1.26
C ALA A 3 -2.71 -7.47 -2.68
N SER A 4 -3.74 -6.73 -3.06
CA SER A 4 -4.37 -6.71 -4.37
C SER A 4 -4.42 -5.28 -4.91
N LYS A 5 -4.60 -5.16 -6.23
CA LYS A 5 -4.85 -3.87 -6.85
C LYS A 5 -6.11 -3.22 -6.25
N GLY A 6 -6.00 -1.95 -5.84
CA GLY A 6 -7.05 -1.18 -5.19
C GLY A 6 -6.94 -1.15 -3.66
N ASP A 7 -6.10 -1.98 -3.06
CA ASP A 7 -5.82 -1.91 -1.62
C ASP A 7 -4.98 -0.67 -1.29
N ARG A 8 -5.02 -0.22 -0.03
CA ARG A 8 -4.16 0.85 0.45
C ARG A 8 -3.06 0.28 1.32
N LEU A 9 -1.84 0.77 1.13
CA LEU A 9 -0.70 0.43 1.96
C LEU A 9 -0.44 1.58 2.92
N VAL A 10 -0.52 1.29 4.22
CA VAL A 10 -0.21 2.21 5.30
C VAL A 10 1.18 1.87 5.83
N VAL A 11 2.11 2.81 5.66
CA VAL A 11 3.47 2.70 6.19
C VAL A 11 3.56 3.59 7.42
N HIS A 12 3.59 2.96 8.60
CA HIS A 12 3.77 3.68 9.85
C HIS A 12 5.22 4.16 9.97
N GLY A 13 5.41 5.48 10.05
CA GLY A 13 6.70 6.06 10.37
C GLY A 13 7.14 5.63 11.76
N ARG A 14 8.39 5.18 11.92
CA ARG A 14 8.95 4.77 13.23
C ARG A 14 9.07 5.94 14.22
N VAL A 15 8.87 7.18 13.77
CA VAL A 15 9.04 8.42 14.53
C VAL A 15 7.69 9.07 14.81
N VAL A 16 7.43 9.38 16.08
CA VAL A 16 6.26 10.15 16.51
C VAL A 16 6.28 11.53 15.83
N GLY A 17 5.26 11.83 15.02
CA GLY A 17 5.12 13.08 14.28
C GLY A 17 5.42 13.00 12.77
N GLN A 18 5.91 11.86 12.26
CA GLN A 18 5.85 11.59 10.82
C GLN A 18 4.42 11.20 10.45
N ASN A 19 3.88 11.85 9.41
CA ASN A 19 2.56 11.53 8.90
C ASN A 19 2.56 10.08 8.39
N ASP A 20 1.51 9.33 8.69
CA ASP A 20 1.34 7.98 8.14
C ASP A 20 1.35 8.07 6.61
N HIS A 21 2.25 7.35 5.96
CA HIS A 21 2.32 7.35 4.51
C HIS A 21 1.32 6.33 3.97
N VAL A 22 0.17 6.83 3.53
CA VAL A 22 -0.85 6.02 2.87
C VAL A 22 -0.69 6.14 1.36
N VAL A 23 -0.61 5.00 0.68
CA VAL A 23 -0.54 4.95 -0.78
C VAL A 23 -1.49 3.89 -1.32
N GLU A 24 -2.00 4.08 -2.52
CA GLU A 24 -2.88 3.12 -3.18
C GLU A 24 -2.06 2.12 -4.00
N ILE A 25 -2.31 0.83 -3.86
CA ILE A 25 -1.68 -0.22 -4.66
C ILE A 25 -2.38 -0.27 -6.02
N VAL A 26 -1.70 0.24 -7.05
CA VAL A 26 -2.23 0.27 -8.43
C VAL A 26 -1.88 -0.99 -9.21
N GLU A 27 -0.84 -1.72 -8.79
CA GLU A 27 -0.41 -2.99 -9.39
C GLU A 27 0.41 -3.81 -8.40
N VAL A 28 0.21 -5.13 -8.40
CA VAL A 28 1.01 -6.06 -7.60
C VAL A 28 1.99 -6.76 -8.54
N LEU A 29 3.29 -6.58 -8.30
CA LEU A 29 4.34 -7.09 -9.17
C LEU A 29 4.91 -8.43 -8.67
N GLY A 30 4.80 -8.69 -7.37
CA GLY A 30 5.16 -9.99 -6.82
C GLY A 30 4.09 -11.06 -7.06
N SER A 31 4.53 -12.31 -6.95
CA SER A 31 3.64 -13.46 -7.11
C SER A 31 2.66 -13.58 -5.94
N ASP A 32 1.46 -14.08 -6.19
CA ASP A 32 0.48 -14.44 -5.14
C ASP A 32 0.10 -13.29 -4.16
N GLY A 33 0.21 -12.04 -4.60
CA GLY A 33 -0.08 -10.87 -3.77
C GLY A 33 1.12 -10.35 -2.96
N GLU A 34 2.32 -10.87 -3.18
CA GLU A 34 3.55 -10.48 -2.48
C GLU A 34 4.18 -9.21 -3.08
N PRO A 35 5.02 -8.49 -2.31
CA PRO A 35 5.78 -7.37 -2.87
C PRO A 35 6.84 -7.84 -3.87
N PRO A 36 7.33 -6.96 -4.76
CA PRO A 36 7.10 -5.51 -4.77
C PRO A 36 5.70 -5.09 -5.24
N TYR A 37 5.26 -3.91 -4.80
CA TYR A 37 4.00 -3.30 -5.18
C TYR A 37 4.26 -2.00 -5.93
N ARG A 38 3.51 -1.78 -7.02
CA ARG A 38 3.40 -0.46 -7.61
C ARG A 38 2.32 0.29 -6.87
N VAL A 39 2.68 1.43 -6.31
CA VAL A 39 1.79 2.27 -5.54
C VAL A 39 1.66 3.65 -6.17
N ARG A 40 0.56 4.34 -5.87
CA ARG A 40 0.33 5.74 -6.21
C ARG A 40 0.13 6.54 -4.92
N ALA A 41 0.96 7.56 -4.74
CA ALA A 41 0.80 8.53 -3.66
C ALA A 41 -0.38 9.49 -3.95
N GLU A 42 -0.83 10.22 -2.94
CA GLU A 42 -1.92 11.19 -3.06
C GLU A 42 -1.61 12.33 -4.04
N ASP A 43 -0.32 12.67 -4.21
CA ASP A 43 0.17 13.62 -5.22
C ASP A 43 0.04 13.08 -6.67
N GLY A 44 -0.35 11.82 -6.84
CA GLY A 44 -0.44 11.13 -8.12
C GLY A 44 0.86 10.47 -8.57
N HIS A 45 1.96 10.65 -7.82
CA HIS A 45 3.24 10.02 -8.12
C HIS A 45 3.18 8.50 -7.94
N GLU A 46 3.59 7.76 -8.97
CA GLU A 46 3.65 6.31 -8.95
C GLU A 46 5.07 5.81 -8.67
N THR A 47 5.23 4.89 -7.73
CA THR A 47 6.54 4.30 -7.40
C THR A 47 6.42 2.81 -7.10
N ILE A 48 7.53 2.09 -7.25
CA ILE A 48 7.62 0.69 -6.82
C ILE A 48 8.17 0.68 -5.40
N MET A 49 7.45 0.04 -4.48
CA MET A 49 7.93 -0.13 -3.11
C MET A 49 7.91 -1.58 -2.67
N THR A 50 8.81 -1.87 -1.73
CA THR A 50 8.83 -3.11 -0.96
C THR A 50 8.53 -2.74 0.50
N PRO A 51 7.36 -3.08 1.03
CA PRO A 51 6.99 -2.77 2.40
C PRO A 51 7.89 -3.50 3.41
N GLY A 52 8.17 -2.83 4.52
CA GLY A 52 8.83 -3.41 5.69
C GLY A 52 7.84 -4.13 6.62
N PRO A 53 8.33 -4.76 7.70
CA PRO A 53 7.51 -5.51 8.65
C PRO A 53 6.45 -4.66 9.37
N ASP A 54 6.67 -3.35 9.49
CA ASP A 54 5.74 -2.40 10.11
C ASP A 54 4.67 -1.84 9.14
N SER A 55 4.58 -2.39 7.93
CA SER A 55 3.61 -1.94 6.92
C SER A 55 2.31 -2.75 6.99
N VAL A 56 1.18 -2.07 6.85
CA VAL A 56 -0.15 -2.68 6.95
C VAL A 56 -0.91 -2.46 5.65
N VAL A 57 -1.55 -3.52 5.13
CA VAL A 57 -2.50 -3.41 4.02
C VAL A 57 -3.89 -3.14 4.58
N ASP A 58 -4.49 -2.03 4.17
CA ASP A 58 -5.88 -1.72 4.40
C ASP A 58 -6.70 -2.11 3.16
N HIS A 59 -7.50 -3.17 3.32
CA HIS A 59 -8.37 -3.70 2.27
C HIS A 59 -9.71 -2.96 2.16
N ARG A 60 -9.93 -1.85 2.89
CA ARG A 60 -11.25 -1.20 2.97
C ARG A 60 -11.68 -0.51 1.68
N GLY A 61 -10.79 -0.37 0.69
CA GLY A 61 -11.12 0.13 -0.64
C GLY A 61 -11.96 -0.85 -1.50
N ALA A 62 -12.01 -2.14 -1.14
CA ALA A 62 -12.72 -3.15 -1.92
C ALA A 62 -14.19 -3.39 -1.48
N THR A 63 -14.63 -2.82 -0.35
CA THR A 63 -15.95 -3.14 0.24
C THR A 63 -17.11 -2.22 -0.16
N GLU A 64 -16.95 -1.37 -1.18
CA GLU A 64 -18.05 -0.54 -1.70
C GLU A 64 -18.55 -0.94 -3.09
N GLN A 65 -18.75 -2.24 -3.38
CA GLN A 65 -19.70 -2.68 -4.42
C GLN A 65 -20.38 -3.99 -4.01
N GLY A 66 -21.53 -3.87 -3.36
CA GLY A 66 -22.51 -4.92 -3.09
C GLY A 66 -23.91 -4.32 -3.10
#